data_AF-A0A959GMA0-F1
#
_entry.id   AF-A0A959GMA0-F1
#
_cell.length_a   1.000
_cell.length_b   1.000
_cell.length_c   1.000
_cell.angle_alpha   90.00
_cell.angle_beta   90.00
_cell.angle_gamma   90.00
#
_symmetry.space_group_name_H-M   'P 1'
#
loop_
_entity.id
_entity.type
_entity.pdbx_description
1 polymer ?
#
loop_
_entity_poly.entity_id
_entity_poly.type
_entity_poly.pdbx_seq_one_letter_code
_entity_poly.pdbx_strand_id
1 'polypeptide(L)'
;MRAIHLFLVILFCIPLLLCTHPATGQEAPLLREERAAIARESIKALYGGTLIVRLPSYQTKIDGMKDILSSSGPDSPNRKRVEKLLEATLADRKEFNQNMMAAFEEVYGFSSAYFMLDTATAALKSGRLEGIFLNSSLDVDPTIQLDGAPPYFVLRFGSTSDMSTDGVEAMVIMNDQFQDLDKPFPYYQRLHDFAAVMGSIFPVPDQKKKDALRIVGKLHTKLQDYYDQVR
;
A
#
# COMPACT_ATOMS: atom_id res chain seq x y z
N MET A 1 40.51 -31.94 75.19
CA MET A 1 39.17 -32.49 75.50
C MET A 1 38.34 -32.50 74.22
N ARG A 2 37.43 -33.48 74.10
CA ARG A 2 36.86 -34.08 72.87
C ARG A 2 35.73 -33.30 72.17
N ALA A 3 35.55 -33.63 70.88
CA ALA A 3 34.31 -33.75 70.05
C ALA A 3 34.42 -32.89 68.76
N ILE A 4 34.55 -33.39 67.52
CA ILE A 4 33.71 -34.29 66.67
C ILE A 4 32.24 -33.85 66.57
N HIS A 5 31.86 -33.32 65.39
CA HIS A 5 30.66 -33.61 64.56
C HIS A 5 30.84 -32.84 63.22
N LEU A 6 31.11 -33.48 62.06
CA LEU A 6 30.25 -34.27 61.18
C LEU A 6 29.07 -33.48 60.57
N PHE A 7 29.17 -33.08 59.29
CA PHE A 7 28.08 -32.95 58.28
C PHE A 7 28.74 -32.60 56.92
N LEU A 8 28.88 -33.48 55.91
CA LEU A 8 27.91 -34.15 55.01
C LEU A 8 27.49 -33.25 53.80
N VAL A 9 27.58 -33.85 52.60
CA VAL A 9 26.97 -33.49 51.27
C VAL A 9 27.80 -32.52 50.40
N ILE A 10 28.59 -32.92 49.39
CA ILE A 10 28.38 -33.70 48.15
C ILE A 10 27.52 -32.97 47.08
N LEU A 11 28.13 -32.84 45.88
CA LEU A 11 27.55 -32.56 44.55
C LEU A 11 27.21 -31.09 44.20
N PHE A 12 28.17 -30.42 43.57
CA PHE A 12 27.91 -29.25 42.73
C PHE A 12 28.51 -29.49 41.33
N CYS A 13 27.79 -30.25 40.52
CA CYS A 13 28.04 -30.38 39.07
C CYS A 13 26.69 -30.51 38.36
N ILE A 14 26.04 -29.36 38.12
CA ILE A 14 24.95 -29.25 37.14
C ILE A 14 25.53 -28.48 35.96
N PRO A 15 25.51 -29.08 34.77
CA PRO A 15 24.87 -28.39 33.66
C PRO A 15 23.97 -29.37 32.92
N LEU A 16 22.68 -29.40 33.29
CA LEU A 16 21.67 -29.94 32.39
C LEU A 16 21.28 -28.79 31.46
N LEU A 17 21.74 -28.87 30.22
CA LEU A 17 21.30 -28.03 29.12
C LEU A 17 19.77 -28.03 29.06
N LEU A 18 19.16 -26.91 29.45
CA LEU A 18 17.82 -26.55 29.01
C LEU A 18 17.94 -26.14 27.54
N CYS A 19 17.69 -27.08 26.63
CA CYS A 19 17.32 -26.78 25.26
C CYS A 19 16.00 -26.00 25.27
N THR A 20 16.08 -24.68 25.42
CA THR A 20 14.98 -23.77 25.15
C THR A 20 14.75 -23.78 23.65
N HIS A 21 13.82 -24.63 23.21
CA HIS A 21 13.24 -24.49 21.88
C HIS A 21 12.52 -23.13 21.87
N PRO A 22 12.76 -22.25 20.89
CA PRO A 22 11.97 -21.04 20.76
C PRO A 22 10.52 -21.46 20.53
N ALA A 23 9.67 -21.15 21.51
CA ALA A 23 8.23 -21.35 21.41
C ALA A 23 7.74 -20.64 20.15
N THR A 24 7.21 -21.44 19.23
CA THR A 24 6.50 -20.99 18.04
C THR A 24 5.29 -20.16 18.43
N GLY A 25 5.34 -18.85 18.13
CA GLY A 25 4.21 -18.04 17.65
C GLY A 25 2.90 -18.06 18.44
N GLN A 26 2.92 -17.86 19.76
CA GLN A 26 1.72 -17.38 20.47
C GLN A 26 1.82 -15.86 20.65
N GLU A 27 1.21 -15.09 19.74
CA GLU A 27 0.93 -13.67 19.99
C GLU A 27 0.09 -13.56 21.28
N ALA A 28 0.46 -12.63 22.16
CA ALA A 28 -0.23 -12.43 23.43
C ALA A 28 -1.72 -12.09 23.18
N PRO A 29 -2.68 -12.72 23.88
CA PRO A 29 -4.12 -12.51 23.66
C PRO A 29 -4.58 -11.04 23.68
N LEU A 30 -3.98 -10.23 24.56
CA LEU A 30 -4.27 -8.81 24.69
C LEU A 30 -3.95 -8.02 23.41
N LEU A 31 -2.81 -8.33 22.78
CA LEU A 31 -2.37 -7.68 21.54
C LEU A 31 -3.33 -7.99 20.38
N ARG A 32 -3.88 -9.22 20.34
CA ARG A 32 -4.84 -9.64 19.32
C ARG A 32 -6.17 -8.93 19.47
N GLU A 33 -6.66 -8.77 20.70
CA GLU A 33 -7.91 -8.06 20.98
C GLU A 33 -7.80 -6.56 20.65
N GLU A 34 -6.68 -5.94 21.02
CA GLU A 34 -6.38 -4.54 20.69
C GLU A 34 -6.36 -4.31 19.17
N ARG A 35 -5.63 -5.15 18.42
CA ARG A 35 -5.64 -5.11 16.94
C ARG A 35 -7.03 -5.27 16.35
N ALA A 36 -7.84 -6.18 16.90
CA ALA A 36 -9.21 -6.38 16.45
C ALA A 36 -10.09 -5.15 16.74
N ALA A 37 -9.92 -4.49 17.89
CA ALA A 37 -10.61 -3.24 18.20
C ALA A 37 -10.23 -2.13 17.21
N ILE A 38 -8.93 -1.91 16.99
CA ILE A 38 -8.41 -0.93 16.02
C ILE A 38 -8.96 -1.18 14.62
N ALA A 39 -8.97 -2.44 14.17
CA ALA A 39 -9.50 -2.80 12.86
C ALA A 39 -11.00 -2.52 12.72
N ARG A 40 -11.80 -2.81 13.76
CA ARG A 40 -13.24 -2.51 13.79
C ARG A 40 -13.52 -1.02 13.76
N GLU A 41 -12.76 -0.23 14.51
CA GLU A 41 -12.89 1.23 14.50
C GLU A 41 -12.47 1.79 13.14
N SER A 42 -11.36 1.31 12.60
CA SER A 42 -10.82 1.77 11.31
C SER A 42 -11.79 1.51 10.15
N ILE A 43 -12.44 0.34 10.10
CA ILE A 43 -13.39 0.05 9.01
C ILE A 43 -14.65 0.90 9.11
N LYS A 44 -15.12 1.20 10.33
CA LYS A 44 -16.27 2.10 10.56
C LYS A 44 -15.92 3.54 10.20
N ALA A 45 -14.72 3.98 10.58
CA ALA A 45 -14.18 5.30 10.24
C ALA A 45 -14.01 5.44 8.72
N LEU A 46 -13.50 4.41 8.03
CA LEU A 46 -13.39 4.42 6.58
C LEU A 46 -14.76 4.47 5.90
N TYR A 47 -15.72 3.64 6.34
CA TYR A 47 -17.06 3.58 5.75
C TYR A 47 -17.78 4.94 5.78
N GLY A 48 -17.69 5.66 6.91
CA GLY A 48 -18.25 7.01 7.04
C GLY A 48 -17.33 8.14 6.58
N GLY A 49 -16.12 7.82 6.11
CA GLY A 49 -15.06 8.77 5.84
C GLY A 49 -14.67 8.84 4.37
N THR A 50 -13.37 9.07 4.14
CA THR A 50 -12.81 9.24 2.80
C THR A 50 -11.61 8.33 2.55
N LEU A 51 -11.56 7.73 1.36
CA LEU A 51 -10.39 7.07 0.80
C LEU A 51 -9.68 7.96 -0.22
N ILE A 52 -8.44 8.35 0.09
CA ILE A 52 -7.56 9.06 -0.83
C ILE A 52 -6.73 8.03 -1.61
N VAL A 53 -7.00 7.89 -2.90
CA VAL A 53 -6.28 7.01 -3.83
C VAL A 53 -5.04 7.71 -4.36
N ARG A 54 -3.86 7.23 -3.96
CA ARG A 54 -2.57 7.75 -4.39
C ARG A 54 -2.09 7.08 -5.67
N LEU A 55 -2.33 7.72 -6.80
CA LEU A 55 -1.93 7.26 -8.13
C LEU A 55 -0.42 7.49 -8.38
N PRO A 56 0.27 6.58 -9.08
CA PRO A 56 1.69 6.75 -9.39
C PRO A 56 1.93 7.87 -10.41
N SER A 57 2.94 8.70 -10.17
CA SER A 57 3.39 9.73 -11.13
C SER A 57 4.51 9.27 -12.05
N TYR A 58 5.26 8.25 -11.62
CA TYR A 58 6.55 7.82 -12.20
C TYR A 58 7.58 8.96 -12.34
N GLN A 59 7.48 10.01 -11.51
CA GLN A 59 8.31 11.21 -11.60
C GLN A 59 9.81 10.87 -11.67
N THR A 60 10.33 10.08 -10.74
CA THR A 60 11.75 9.69 -10.71
C THR A 60 12.21 8.97 -11.98
N LYS A 61 11.38 8.05 -12.51
CA LYS A 61 11.70 7.31 -13.74
C LYS A 61 11.70 8.25 -14.95
N ILE A 62 10.71 9.14 -15.04
CA ILE A 62 10.56 10.12 -16.11
C ILE A 62 11.71 11.12 -16.10
N ASP A 63 12.07 11.65 -14.93
CA ASP A 63 13.14 12.62 -14.78
C ASP A 63 14.49 12.01 -15.15
N GLY A 64 14.79 10.79 -14.67
CA GLY A 64 16.00 10.08 -15.09
C GLY A 64 16.09 9.88 -16.61
N MET A 65 14.97 9.60 -17.29
CA MET A 65 14.96 9.53 -18.76
C MET A 65 15.18 10.91 -19.40
N LYS A 66 14.56 11.97 -18.88
CA LYS A 66 14.76 13.35 -19.37
C LYS A 66 16.20 13.82 -19.20
N ASP A 67 16.85 13.45 -18.10
CA ASP A 67 18.26 13.77 -17.83
C ASP A 67 19.18 13.09 -18.83
N ILE A 68 18.92 11.81 -19.15
CA ILE A 68 19.66 11.08 -20.19
C ILE A 68 19.47 11.75 -21.56
N LEU A 69 18.24 12.17 -21.91
CA LEU A 69 17.96 12.85 -23.17
C LEU A 69 18.66 14.21 -23.27
N SER A 70 18.75 14.95 -22.16
CA SER A 70 19.38 16.27 -22.11
C SER A 70 20.91 16.19 -22.21
N SER A 71 21.51 15.07 -21.76
CA SER A 71 22.95 14.81 -21.80
C SER A 71 23.42 14.01 -23.02
N SER A 72 22.50 13.43 -23.80
CA SER A 72 22.82 12.65 -25.00
C SER A 72 22.92 13.52 -26.26
N GLY A 73 23.92 13.23 -27.11
CA GLY A 73 24.03 13.85 -28.42
C GLY A 73 22.80 13.56 -29.32
N PRO A 74 22.43 14.49 -30.21
CA PRO A 74 21.15 14.47 -30.96
C PRO A 74 20.95 13.23 -31.84
N ASP A 75 22.03 12.62 -32.35
CA ASP A 75 21.96 11.46 -33.25
C ASP A 75 22.33 10.12 -32.59
N SER A 76 22.50 10.09 -31.27
CA SER A 76 22.88 8.84 -30.60
C SER A 76 21.75 7.80 -30.67
N PRO A 77 22.03 6.53 -31.03
CA PRO A 77 21.02 5.45 -31.00
C PRO A 77 20.37 5.28 -29.62
N ASN A 78 21.11 5.60 -28.56
CA ASN A 78 20.62 5.60 -27.19
C ASN A 78 19.50 6.64 -27.00
N ARG A 79 19.63 7.85 -27.56
CA ARG A 79 18.61 8.89 -27.45
C ARG A 79 17.26 8.43 -28.01
N LYS A 80 17.23 7.91 -29.24
CA LYS A 80 15.98 7.40 -29.86
C LYS A 80 15.33 6.30 -29.03
N ARG A 81 16.13 5.41 -28.43
CA ARG A 81 15.63 4.35 -27.55
C ARG A 81 15.00 4.93 -26.28
N VAL A 82 15.64 5.92 -25.67
CA VAL A 82 15.14 6.57 -24.45
C VAL A 82 13.91 7.43 -24.73
N GLU A 83 13.85 8.13 -25.87
CA GLU A 83 12.65 8.87 -26.31
C GLU A 83 11.45 7.92 -26.41
N LYS A 84 11.61 6.79 -27.12
CA LYS A 84 10.56 5.79 -27.25
C LYS A 84 10.14 5.20 -25.89
N LEU A 85 11.08 4.97 -24.99
CA LEU A 85 10.79 4.45 -23.65
C LEU A 85 10.05 5.49 -22.78
N LEU A 86 10.41 6.77 -22.92
CA LEU A 86 9.75 7.87 -22.23
C LEU A 86 8.31 8.03 -22.72
N GLU A 87 8.09 8.04 -24.03
CA GLU A 87 6.75 8.08 -24.62
C GLU A 87 5.88 6.91 -24.16
N ALA A 88 6.41 5.68 -24.23
CA ALA A 88 5.71 4.50 -23.74
C ALA A 88 5.38 4.61 -22.25
N THR A 89 6.34 5.05 -21.42
CA THR A 89 6.11 5.21 -19.97
C THR A 89 5.05 6.28 -19.67
N LEU A 90 5.01 7.37 -20.42
CA LEU A 90 4.00 8.42 -20.26
C LEU A 90 2.60 7.92 -20.66
N ALA A 91 2.51 7.15 -21.75
CA ALA A 91 1.26 6.54 -22.20
C ALA A 91 0.75 5.49 -21.19
N ASP A 92 1.62 4.59 -20.73
CA ASP A 92 1.27 3.56 -19.73
C ASP A 92 0.80 4.20 -18.42
N ARG A 93 1.49 5.23 -17.94
CA ARG A 93 1.08 5.98 -16.74
C ARG A 93 -0.32 6.55 -16.90
N LYS A 94 -0.57 7.24 -18.02
CA LYS A 94 -1.86 7.88 -18.29
C LYS A 94 -2.97 6.83 -18.34
N GLU A 95 -2.77 5.76 -19.11
CA GLU A 95 -3.73 4.68 -19.24
C GLU A 95 -4.01 3.99 -17.90
N PHE A 96 -2.97 3.69 -17.12
CA PHE A 96 -3.12 3.10 -15.78
C PHE A 96 -3.95 4.01 -14.86
N ASN A 97 -3.57 5.28 -14.74
CA ASN A 97 -4.24 6.23 -13.85
C ASN A 97 -5.70 6.46 -14.27
N GLN A 98 -5.98 6.55 -15.58
CA GLN A 98 -7.34 6.68 -16.10
C GLN A 98 -8.18 5.44 -15.81
N ASN A 99 -7.65 4.24 -16.04
CA ASN A 99 -8.37 3.00 -15.78
C ASN A 99 -8.63 2.78 -14.28
N MET A 100 -7.68 3.14 -13.41
CA MET A 100 -7.88 3.11 -11.96
C MET A 100 -8.96 4.08 -11.51
N MET A 101 -8.87 5.35 -11.92
CA MET A 101 -9.86 6.37 -11.56
C MET A 101 -11.26 5.96 -12.02
N ALA A 102 -11.40 5.57 -13.29
CA ALA A 102 -12.67 5.09 -13.82
C ALA A 102 -13.20 3.85 -13.08
N ALA A 103 -12.33 2.91 -12.68
CA ALA A 103 -12.76 1.75 -11.92
C ALA A 103 -13.25 2.10 -10.51
N PHE A 104 -12.58 3.02 -9.82
CA PHE A 104 -13.06 3.53 -8.53
C PHE A 104 -14.40 4.26 -8.70
N GLU A 105 -14.53 5.12 -9.69
CA GLU A 105 -15.80 5.82 -9.97
C GLU A 105 -16.94 4.86 -10.34
N GLU A 106 -16.64 3.76 -11.04
CA GLU A 106 -17.65 2.81 -11.55
C GLU A 106 -18.09 1.78 -10.50
N VAL A 107 -17.17 1.22 -9.70
CA VAL A 107 -17.48 0.08 -8.81
C VAL A 107 -17.15 0.28 -7.34
N TYR A 108 -16.43 1.33 -6.96
CA TYR A 108 -16.12 1.56 -5.54
C TYR A 108 -17.19 2.43 -4.88
N GLY A 109 -18.02 1.82 -4.03
CA GLY A 109 -19.08 2.51 -3.28
C GLY A 109 -18.93 2.43 -1.76
N PHE A 110 -17.76 2.06 -1.23
CA PHE A 110 -17.61 1.80 0.22
C PHE A 110 -17.45 3.10 1.05
N SER A 111 -16.81 4.12 0.48
CA SER A 111 -16.62 5.44 1.09
C SER A 111 -16.43 6.50 -0.01
N SER A 112 -16.32 7.78 0.34
CA SER A 112 -15.97 8.81 -0.64
C SER A 112 -14.54 8.58 -1.16
N ALA A 113 -14.32 8.70 -2.48
CA ALA A 113 -13.00 8.50 -3.08
C ALA A 113 -12.47 9.79 -3.71
N TYR A 114 -11.22 10.14 -3.37
CA TYR A 114 -10.49 11.26 -3.96
C TYR A 114 -9.17 10.77 -4.52
N PHE A 115 -8.66 11.40 -5.57
CA PHE A 115 -7.44 10.95 -6.24
C PHE A 115 -6.35 12.01 -6.12
N MET A 116 -5.11 11.59 -5.88
CA MET A 116 -3.94 12.45 -5.93
C MET A 116 -2.76 11.70 -6.56
N LEU A 117 -1.76 12.42 -7.06
CA LEU A 117 -0.49 11.80 -7.45
C LEU A 117 0.38 11.53 -6.21
N ASP A 118 1.24 10.52 -6.29
CA ASP A 118 2.21 10.19 -5.24
C ASP A 118 3.16 11.34 -4.87
N THR A 119 3.43 12.26 -5.79
CA THR A 119 4.19 13.49 -5.58
C THR A 119 3.54 14.43 -4.57
N ALA A 120 2.21 14.37 -4.40
CA ALA A 120 1.47 15.19 -3.43
C ALA A 120 1.53 14.65 -1.99
N THR A 121 2.15 13.48 -1.75
CA THR A 121 2.22 12.84 -0.42
C THR A 121 2.79 13.78 0.65
N ALA A 122 3.84 14.55 0.33
CA ALA A 122 4.44 15.48 1.28
C ALA A 122 3.47 16.61 1.66
N ALA A 123 2.71 17.12 0.70
CA ALA A 123 1.71 18.16 0.94
C ALA A 123 0.57 17.63 1.82
N LEU A 124 0.06 16.43 1.52
CA LEU A 124 -0.97 15.79 2.37
C LEU A 124 -0.46 15.54 3.79
N LYS A 125 0.78 15.06 3.96
CA LYS A 125 1.43 14.90 5.29
C LYS A 125 1.55 16.21 6.06
N SER A 126 1.71 17.33 5.36
CA SER A 126 1.75 18.66 5.98
C SER A 126 0.36 19.23 6.31
N GLY A 127 -0.72 18.45 6.10
CA GLY A 127 -2.09 18.85 6.38
C GLY A 127 -2.77 19.64 5.26
N ARG A 128 -2.20 19.67 4.05
CA ARG A 128 -2.84 20.32 2.90
C ARG A 128 -3.98 19.42 2.37
N LEU A 129 -5.20 19.93 2.42
CA LEU A 129 -6.43 19.24 2.01
C LEU A 129 -7.14 19.91 0.82
N GLU A 130 -6.43 20.73 0.06
CA GLU A 130 -6.91 21.40 -1.15
C GLU A 130 -5.77 21.55 -2.17
N GLY A 131 -6.10 21.71 -3.45
CA GLY A 131 -5.10 21.98 -4.50
C GLY A 131 -4.10 20.85 -4.74
N ILE A 132 -4.43 19.62 -4.33
CA ILE A 132 -3.63 18.40 -4.53
C ILE A 132 -4.41 17.25 -5.16
N PHE A 133 -5.74 17.40 -5.27
CA PHE A 133 -6.63 16.36 -5.78
C PHE A 133 -6.85 16.52 -7.29
N LEU A 134 -7.09 15.39 -7.95
CA LEU A 134 -7.27 15.30 -9.39
C LEU A 134 -8.75 15.29 -9.74
N ASN A 135 -9.08 15.93 -10.86
CA ASN A 135 -10.36 15.76 -11.55
C ASN A 135 -10.34 14.51 -12.47
N SER A 136 -11.47 14.27 -13.14
CA SER A 136 -11.65 13.15 -14.09
C SER A 136 -10.70 13.17 -15.30
N SER A 137 -10.04 14.30 -15.57
CA SER A 137 -9.03 14.44 -16.63
C SER A 137 -7.60 14.12 -16.16
N LEU A 138 -7.43 13.73 -14.89
CA LEU A 138 -6.14 13.55 -14.20
C LEU A 138 -5.36 14.85 -13.98
N ASP A 139 -6.03 16.00 -14.03
CA ASP A 139 -5.41 17.30 -13.76
C ASP A 139 -5.74 17.73 -12.33
N VAL A 140 -4.80 18.43 -11.68
CA VAL A 140 -5.04 18.99 -10.34
C VAL A 140 -6.13 20.04 -10.44
N ASP A 141 -7.17 19.88 -9.64
CA ASP A 141 -8.30 20.79 -9.58
C ASP A 141 -8.32 21.49 -8.21
N PRO A 142 -8.04 22.81 -8.15
CA PRO A 142 -8.01 23.54 -6.89
C PRO A 142 -9.39 23.70 -6.25
N THR A 143 -10.47 23.43 -6.99
CA THR A 143 -11.83 23.49 -6.45
C THR A 143 -12.20 22.23 -5.65
N ILE A 144 -11.44 21.14 -5.82
CA ILE A 144 -11.63 19.91 -5.05
C ILE A 144 -10.94 20.09 -3.69
N GLN A 145 -11.76 20.07 -2.64
CA GLN A 145 -11.33 20.18 -1.25
C GLN A 145 -11.88 18.99 -0.47
N LEU A 146 -11.09 18.49 0.47
CA LEU A 146 -11.57 17.48 1.41
C LEU A 146 -12.36 18.22 2.49
N ASP A 147 -13.67 18.37 2.28
CA ASP A 147 -14.57 19.05 3.21
C ASP A 147 -14.72 18.24 4.50
N GLY A 148 -13.84 18.46 5.47
CA GLY A 148 -13.88 17.84 6.79
C GLY A 148 -12.51 17.44 7.33
N ALA A 149 -12.35 17.58 8.63
CA ALA A 149 -11.25 16.94 9.37
C ALA A 149 -11.42 15.40 9.32
N PRO A 150 -10.38 14.61 9.67
CA PRO A 150 -10.38 13.14 9.63
C PRO A 150 -11.69 12.49 10.15
N PRO A 151 -12.05 11.28 9.67
CA PRO A 151 -11.11 10.28 9.16
C PRO A 151 -10.98 10.24 7.64
N TYR A 152 -9.74 10.34 7.15
CA TYR A 152 -9.36 9.90 5.82
C TYR A 152 -8.32 8.79 5.90
N PHE A 153 -8.32 7.92 4.91
CA PHE A 153 -7.34 6.86 4.72
C PHE A 153 -6.66 7.04 3.37
N VAL A 154 -5.47 6.48 3.21
CA VAL A 154 -4.71 6.60 1.96
C VAL A 154 -4.48 5.23 1.37
N LEU A 155 -4.92 5.02 0.14
CA LEU A 155 -4.59 3.83 -0.64
C LEU A 155 -3.34 4.10 -1.47
N ARG A 156 -2.33 3.25 -1.33
CA ARG A 156 -1.11 3.26 -2.15
C ARG A 156 -0.97 1.98 -2.97
N PHE A 157 -0.23 2.08 -4.06
CA PHE A 157 0.25 0.93 -4.83
C PHE A 157 1.68 0.58 -4.39
N GLY A 158 1.99 -0.71 -4.24
CA GLY A 158 3.33 -1.21 -3.94
C GLY A 158 3.34 -2.44 -3.03
N SER A 159 4.50 -2.79 -2.48
CA SER A 159 4.67 -3.89 -1.54
C SER A 159 4.46 -3.47 -0.08
N THR A 160 4.10 -4.42 0.78
CA THR A 160 4.02 -4.26 2.24
C THR A 160 5.31 -4.76 2.90
N SER A 161 5.78 -4.12 3.96
CA SER A 161 7.00 -4.53 4.69
C SER A 161 6.91 -5.93 5.30
N ASP A 162 5.71 -6.40 5.62
CA ASP A 162 5.49 -7.64 6.37
C ASP A 162 5.49 -8.91 5.50
N MET A 163 5.77 -8.76 4.20
CA MET A 163 5.89 -9.88 3.26
C MET A 163 7.35 -10.00 2.83
N SER A 164 8.11 -10.75 3.63
CA SER A 164 9.50 -11.17 3.38
C SER A 164 9.63 -12.26 2.30
N THR A 165 8.83 -12.19 1.23
CA THR A 165 9.02 -13.03 0.04
C THR A 165 8.37 -12.34 -1.17
N ASP A 166 9.22 -11.97 -2.13
CA ASP A 166 8.91 -11.74 -3.53
C ASP A 166 7.97 -10.58 -3.91
N GLY A 167 8.33 -9.32 -3.59
CA GLY A 167 7.97 -8.15 -4.42
C GLY A 167 6.51 -8.01 -4.90
N VAL A 168 5.54 -8.61 -4.21
CA VAL A 168 4.17 -8.74 -4.71
C VAL A 168 3.51 -7.38 -4.62
N GLU A 169 3.06 -6.88 -5.76
CA GLU A 169 2.41 -5.58 -5.82
C GLU A 169 0.96 -5.65 -5.35
N ALA A 170 0.57 -4.68 -4.52
CA ALA A 170 -0.74 -4.61 -3.90
C ALA A 170 -1.26 -3.17 -3.86
N MET A 171 -2.58 -3.02 -3.80
CA MET A 171 -3.20 -1.85 -3.18
C MET A 171 -3.13 -2.04 -1.67
N VAL A 172 -2.67 -1.02 -0.95
CA VAL A 172 -2.47 -1.04 0.51
C VAL A 172 -3.12 0.20 1.10
N ILE A 173 -3.99 0.02 2.09
CA ILE A 173 -4.66 1.09 2.82
C ILE A 173 -3.83 1.44 4.06
N MET A 174 -3.61 2.73 4.24
CA MET A 174 -2.91 3.33 5.37
C MET A 174 -3.86 4.26 6.13
N ASN A 175 -3.55 4.47 7.42
CA ASN A 175 -4.17 5.54 8.20
C ASN A 175 -3.65 6.94 7.79
N ASP A 176 -4.17 7.98 8.42
CA ASP A 176 -3.78 9.38 8.22
C ASP A 176 -2.34 9.68 8.67
N GLN A 177 -1.73 8.82 9.49
CA GLN A 177 -0.30 8.85 9.82
C GLN A 177 0.58 8.12 8.78
N PHE A 178 0.01 7.65 7.67
CA PHE A 178 0.71 6.91 6.60
C PHE A 178 1.38 5.62 7.09
N GLN A 179 0.79 4.99 8.11
CA GLN A 179 1.15 3.65 8.56
C GLN A 179 0.21 2.64 7.90
N ASP A 180 0.79 1.57 7.34
CA ASP A 180 0.01 0.46 6.81
C ASP A 180 -0.86 -0.10 7.95
N LEU A 181 -2.15 -0.31 7.68
CA LEU A 181 -3.01 -1.04 8.59
C LEU A 181 -2.61 -2.53 8.57
N ASP A 182 -2.84 -3.25 9.66
CA ASP A 182 -2.55 -4.69 9.74
C ASP A 182 -3.83 -5.51 9.99
N LYS A 183 -3.71 -6.82 9.86
CA LYS A 183 -4.75 -7.79 10.21
C LYS A 183 -5.26 -7.51 11.64
N PRO A 184 -6.57 -7.66 11.88
CA PRO A 184 -7.57 -8.27 11.00
C PRO A 184 -8.20 -7.33 9.97
N PHE A 185 -7.78 -6.06 9.86
CA PHE A 185 -8.33 -5.14 8.87
C PHE A 185 -8.03 -5.65 7.44
N PRO A 186 -8.96 -5.53 6.48
CA PRO A 186 -8.77 -5.90 5.07
C PRO A 186 -7.86 -4.92 4.29
N TYR A 187 -6.65 -4.64 4.79
CA TYR A 187 -5.84 -3.50 4.35
C TYR A 187 -5.24 -3.60 2.95
N TYR A 188 -5.20 -4.81 2.36
CA TYR A 188 -4.53 -5.00 1.08
C TYR A 188 -5.35 -5.81 0.07
N GLN A 189 -5.13 -5.53 -1.20
CA GLN A 189 -5.62 -6.29 -2.34
C GLN A 189 -4.48 -6.51 -3.33
N ARG A 190 -4.11 -7.78 -3.58
CA ARG A 190 -3.03 -8.14 -4.50
C ARG A 190 -3.38 -7.76 -5.94
N LEU A 191 -2.38 -7.26 -6.65
CA LEU A 191 -2.37 -6.99 -8.08
C LEU A 191 -1.68 -8.17 -8.76
N HIS A 192 -2.42 -9.25 -8.99
CA HIS A 192 -1.85 -10.52 -9.51
C HIS A 192 -1.15 -10.41 -10.88
N ASP A 193 -1.27 -9.28 -11.58
CA ASP A 193 -0.75 -9.07 -12.94
C ASP A 193 -0.14 -7.67 -13.15
N PHE A 194 0.27 -6.94 -12.10
CA PHE A 194 0.73 -5.55 -12.26
C PHE A 194 1.91 -5.43 -13.26
N ALA A 195 2.88 -6.33 -13.17
CA ALA A 195 4.00 -6.39 -14.11
C ALA A 195 3.56 -6.74 -15.55
N ALA A 196 2.47 -7.50 -15.74
CA ALA A 196 1.93 -7.82 -17.06
C ALA A 196 1.11 -6.65 -17.63
N VAL A 197 0.36 -5.93 -16.80
CA VAL A 197 -0.33 -4.67 -17.13
C VAL A 197 0.68 -3.59 -17.53
N MET A 198 1.84 -3.56 -16.87
CA MET A 198 2.92 -2.60 -17.11
C MET A 198 3.96 -3.04 -18.14
N GLY A 199 3.98 -4.31 -18.54
CA GLY A 199 5.04 -4.91 -19.36
C GLY A 199 4.57 -5.57 -20.66
N SER A 200 3.26 -5.64 -20.92
CA SER A 200 2.74 -6.25 -22.14
C SER A 200 2.94 -5.35 -23.37
N ILE A 201 3.82 -5.79 -24.28
CA ILE A 201 4.09 -5.18 -25.60
C ILE A 201 2.94 -5.41 -26.61
N PHE A 202 1.84 -6.06 -26.21
CA PHE A 202 0.60 -6.14 -27.01
C PHE A 202 -0.63 -6.00 -26.11
N PRO A 203 -1.15 -4.77 -25.89
CA PRO A 203 -2.35 -4.58 -25.11
C PRO A 203 -3.57 -5.07 -25.90
N VAL A 204 -4.34 -5.98 -25.31
CA VAL A 204 -5.73 -6.17 -25.72
C VAL A 204 -6.48 -4.91 -25.26
N PRO A 205 -7.13 -4.14 -26.15
CA PRO A 205 -7.59 -2.76 -25.88
C PRO A 205 -8.52 -2.54 -24.67
N ASP A 206 -9.05 -3.61 -24.05
CA ASP A 206 -9.95 -3.51 -22.88
C ASP A 206 -9.46 -4.26 -21.64
N GLN A 207 -8.34 -4.99 -21.73
CA GLN A 207 -7.94 -5.89 -20.65
C GLN A 207 -7.52 -5.10 -19.40
N LYS A 208 -6.76 -4.01 -19.56
CA LYS A 208 -6.32 -3.16 -18.44
C LYS A 208 -7.51 -2.53 -17.70
N LYS A 209 -8.54 -2.09 -18.42
CA LYS A 209 -9.79 -1.57 -17.81
C LYS A 209 -10.54 -2.66 -17.04
N LYS A 210 -10.70 -3.86 -17.63
CA LYS A 210 -11.36 -4.99 -16.95
C LYS A 210 -10.61 -5.43 -15.70
N ASP A 211 -9.28 -5.45 -15.76
CA ASP A 211 -8.44 -5.74 -14.60
C ASP A 211 -8.57 -4.68 -13.52
N ALA A 212 -8.63 -3.40 -13.90
CA ALA A 212 -8.91 -2.32 -12.97
C ALA A 212 -10.24 -2.51 -12.24
N LEU A 213 -11.33 -2.70 -12.99
CA LEU A 213 -12.67 -2.96 -12.45
C LEU A 213 -12.68 -4.18 -11.52
N ARG A 214 -12.05 -5.27 -11.94
CA ARG A 214 -11.97 -6.51 -11.17
C ARG A 214 -11.23 -6.31 -9.84
N ILE A 215 -10.10 -5.60 -9.85
CA ILE A 215 -9.27 -5.44 -8.65
C ILE A 215 -9.92 -4.44 -7.69
N VAL A 216 -10.44 -3.32 -8.18
CA VAL A 216 -11.18 -2.36 -7.35
C VAL A 216 -12.46 -2.98 -6.80
N GLY A 217 -13.19 -3.76 -7.61
CA GLY A 217 -14.36 -4.50 -7.16
C GLY A 217 -14.03 -5.49 -6.03
N LYS A 218 -12.91 -6.24 -6.15
CA LYS A 218 -12.43 -7.10 -5.06
C LYS A 218 -12.10 -6.34 -3.79
N LEU A 219 -11.47 -5.17 -3.90
CA LEU A 219 -11.21 -4.31 -2.75
C LEU A 219 -12.52 -3.88 -2.10
N HIS A 220 -13.47 -3.37 -2.89
CA HIS A 220 -14.79 -2.95 -2.40
C HIS A 220 -15.51 -4.09 -1.66
N THR A 221 -15.63 -5.27 -2.28
CA THR A 221 -16.25 -6.44 -1.64
C THR A 221 -15.55 -6.82 -0.34
N LYS A 222 -14.20 -6.83 -0.33
CA LYS A 222 -13.44 -7.19 0.88
C LYS A 222 -13.67 -6.21 2.03
N LEU A 223 -13.77 -4.91 1.75
CA LEU A 223 -14.10 -3.90 2.75
C LEU A 223 -15.55 -4.07 3.25
N GLN A 224 -16.49 -4.26 2.32
CA GLN A 224 -17.91 -4.43 2.61
C GLN A 224 -18.16 -5.68 3.48
N ASP A 225 -17.62 -6.83 3.08
CA ASP A 225 -17.75 -8.09 3.80
C ASP A 225 -17.22 -7.97 5.24
N TYR A 226 -16.06 -7.31 5.42
CA TYR A 226 -15.49 -7.12 6.75
C TYR A 226 -16.33 -6.15 7.59
N TYR A 227 -16.81 -5.06 7.00
CA TYR A 227 -17.70 -4.12 7.68
C TYR A 227 -18.98 -4.80 8.16
N ASP A 228 -19.62 -5.59 7.30
CA ASP A 228 -20.86 -6.30 7.65
C ASP A 228 -20.65 -7.38 8.73
N GLN A 229 -19.44 -7.95 8.83
CA GLN A 229 -19.09 -8.88 9.92
C GLN A 229 -18.93 -8.20 11.29
N VAL A 230 -18.59 -6.91 11.32
CA VAL A 230 -18.22 -6.21 12.57
C VAL A 230 -19.14 -5.04 12.93
N ARG A 231 -20.16 -4.77 12.12
CA ARG A 231 -21.13 -3.69 12.39
C ARG A 231 -22.09 -4.04 13.52
#